data_AF-A0A8K0JYQ5-F1
#
_entry.id   AF-A0A8K0JYQ5-F1
#
_cell.length_a   1.000
_cell.length_b   1.000
_cell.length_c   1.000
_cell.angle_alpha   90.00
_cell.angle_beta   90.00
_cell.angle_gamma   90.00
#
_symmetry.space_group_name_H-M   'P 1'
#
loop_
_entity.id
_entity.type
_entity.pdbx_description
1 polymer ?
#
loop_
_entity_poly.entity_id
_entity_poly.type
_entity_poly.pdbx_seq_one_letter_code
_entity_poly.pdbx_strand_id
1 'polypeptide(L)'
;VVDAVPGRYVFVLRVTDEQGAFDEDTVSIIVKPDPKLLSLVEVWLNIDAGRLTTAQVAALEARLTLLLPHPAVPRLVELKPDYASGRTVLVFYAQEESNADGSKGNREDAQPKR
;
A
#
# COMPACT_ATOMS: atom_id res chain seq x y z
N VAL A 1 0.09 11.84 2.77
CA VAL A 1 0.53 11.30 1.45
C VAL A 1 -0.69 11.31 0.54
N VAL A 2 -0.55 11.74 -0.71
CA VAL A 2 -1.64 11.60 -1.69
C VAL A 2 -1.42 10.31 -2.45
N ASP A 3 -2.28 9.32 -2.21
CA ASP A 3 -2.35 8.13 -3.05
C ASP A 3 -2.85 8.52 -4.45
N ALA A 4 -2.31 7.88 -5.49
CA ALA A 4 -2.74 8.14 -6.85
C ALA A 4 -4.18 7.64 -7.05
N VAL A 5 -5.02 8.46 -7.70
CA VAL A 5 -6.41 8.08 -7.98
C VAL A 5 -6.42 6.97 -9.05
N PRO A 6 -7.27 5.94 -8.93
CA PRO A 6 -7.37 4.92 -9.96
C PRO A 6 -7.71 5.53 -11.33
N GLY A 7 -6.94 5.16 -12.36
CA GLY A 7 -7.07 5.76 -13.69
C GLY A 7 -5.86 5.54 -14.59
N ARG A 8 -5.93 6.07 -15.81
CA ARG A 8 -4.83 6.07 -16.77
C ARG A 8 -4.15 7.44 -16.78
N TYR A 9 -2.87 7.46 -16.45
CA TYR A 9 -2.02 8.63 -16.50
C TYR A 9 -1.09 8.51 -17.70
N VAL A 10 -1.11 9.51 -18.57
CA VAL A 10 -0.23 9.57 -19.74
C VAL A 10 0.73 10.73 -19.52
N PHE A 11 2.02 10.42 -19.52
CA PHE A 11 3.10 11.39 -19.36
C PHE A 11 3.83 11.51 -20.69
N VAL A 12 4.02 12.74 -21.16
CA VAL A 12 4.90 13.04 -22.28
C VAL A 12 6.18 13.61 -21.69
N LEU A 13 7.28 12.90 -21.86
CA LEU A 13 8.60 13.38 -21.49
C LEU A 13 9.20 14.08 -22.70
N ARG A 14 9.47 15.39 -22.56
CA ARG A 14 10.17 16.17 -23.57
C ARG A 14 11.58 16.47 -23.10
N VAL A 15 12.57 16.12 -23.91
CA VAL A 15 13.96 16.54 -23.72
C VAL A 15 14.28 17.60 -24.76
N THR A 16 14.91 18.70 -24.36
CA THR A 16 15.29 19.79 -25.28
C THR A 16 16.76 20.13 -25.06
N ASP A 17 17.53 20.24 -26.14
CA ASP A 17 18.93 20.63 -26.09
C ASP A 17 19.12 22.17 -26.05
N GLU A 18 20.35 22.62 -25.92
CA GLU A 18 20.69 24.05 -25.86
C GLU A 18 20.40 24.81 -27.15
N GLN A 19 20.26 24.10 -28.29
CA GLN A 19 19.93 24.68 -29.59
C GLN A 19 18.42 24.70 -29.85
N GLY A 20 17.62 24.19 -28.91
CA GLY A 20 16.16 24.16 -28.97
C GLY A 20 15.58 22.96 -29.72
N ALA A 21 16.42 22.01 -30.17
CA ALA A 21 15.92 20.75 -30.71
C ALA A 21 15.39 19.89 -29.57
N PHE A 22 14.31 19.14 -29.85
CA PHE A 22 13.67 18.33 -28.82
C PHE A 22 13.24 16.97 -29.34
N ASP A 23 13.15 16.02 -28.42
CA ASP A 23 12.58 14.70 -28.62
C ASP A 23 11.55 14.42 -27.53
N GLU A 24 10.51 13.64 -27.86
CA GLU A 24 9.40 13.34 -26.96
C GLU A 24 9.16 11.83 -26.87
N ASP A 25 8.95 11.32 -25.65
CA ASP A 25 8.49 9.95 -25.40
C ASP A 25 7.21 9.96 -24.56
N THR A 26 6.34 8.96 -24.75
CA THR A 26 5.05 8.86 -24.08
C THR A 26 4.97 7.61 -23.20
N VAL A 27 4.73 7.81 -21.91
CA VAL A 27 4.56 6.73 -20.92
C VAL A 27 3.11 6.69 -20.44
N SER A 28 2.48 5.52 -20.48
CA SER A 28 1.14 5.30 -19.92
C SER A 28 1.21 4.45 -18.65
N ILE A 29 0.73 4.99 -17.54
CA ILE A 29 0.62 4.30 -16.25
C ILE A 29 -0.86 4.03 -15.95
N ILE A 30 -1.19 2.79 -15.60
CA ILE A 30 -2.54 2.42 -15.14
C ILE A 30 -2.49 2.19 -13.64
N VAL A 31 -3.17 3.06 -12.90
CA VAL A 31 -3.37 2.92 -11.45
C VAL A 31 -4.66 2.13 -11.23
N LYS A 32 -4.52 0.96 -10.60
CA LYS A 32 -5.67 0.13 -10.22
C LYS A 32 -6.23 0.59 -8.87
N PRO A 33 -7.55 0.44 -8.63
CA PRO A 33 -8.10 0.66 -7.30
C PRO A 33 -7.45 -0.27 -6.28
N ASP A 34 -7.31 0.21 -5.05
CA ASP A 34 -6.85 -0.63 -3.94
C ASP A 34 -7.85 -1.78 -3.73
N PRO A 35 -7.43 -3.05 -3.93
CA PRO A 35 -8.31 -4.19 -3.75
C PRO A 35 -8.77 -4.39 -2.30
N LYS A 36 -8.16 -3.69 -1.33
CA LYS A 36 -8.47 -3.78 0.10
C LYS A 36 -9.26 -2.60 0.64
N LEU A 37 -9.61 -1.62 -0.20
CA LEU A 37 -10.31 -0.40 0.23
C LEU A 37 -11.57 -0.67 1.07
N LEU A 38 -12.36 -1.67 0.68
CA LEU A 38 -13.61 -2.04 1.38
C LEU A 38 -13.41 -3.02 2.55
N SER A 39 -12.18 -3.47 2.77
CA SER A 39 -11.82 -4.45 3.82
C SER A 39 -11.02 -3.82 4.95
N LEU A 40 -10.90 -2.49 4.96
CA LEU A 40 -10.23 -1.75 6.02
C LEU A 40 -11.10 -1.70 7.28
N VAL A 41 -10.47 -1.94 8.42
CA VAL A 41 -11.04 -1.85 9.75
C VAL A 41 -10.31 -0.75 10.51
N GLU A 42 -11.07 0.19 11.07
CA GLU A 42 -10.55 1.24 11.93
C GLU A 42 -10.81 0.92 13.41
N VAL A 43 -9.77 1.03 14.23
CA VAL A 43 -9.83 0.83 15.69
C VAL A 43 -9.35 2.08 16.40
N TRP A 44 -10.20 2.62 17.28
CA TRP A 44 -9.89 3.79 18.10
C TRP A 44 -9.26 3.35 19.43
N LEU A 45 -7.97 3.64 19.59
CA LEU A 45 -7.22 3.35 20.79
C LEU A 45 -7.22 4.57 21.70
N ASN A 46 -7.61 4.39 22.96
CA ASN A 46 -7.64 5.46 23.97
C ASN A 46 -6.23 5.75 24.55
N ILE A 47 -5.27 5.98 23.66
CA ILE A 47 -3.88 6.31 23.95
C ILE A 47 -3.38 7.28 22.87
N ASP A 48 -2.54 8.21 23.28
CA ASP A 48 -1.84 9.11 22.36
C ASP A 48 -0.79 8.35 21.53
N ALA A 49 -0.69 8.69 20.24
CA ALA A 49 0.17 7.97 19.30
C ALA A 49 1.66 8.08 19.67
N GLY A 50 2.08 9.22 20.23
CA GLY A 50 3.44 9.44 20.69
C GLY A 50 3.82 8.62 21.93
N ARG A 51 2.84 8.00 22.60
CA ARG A 51 3.06 7.12 23.76
C ARG A 51 3.11 5.64 23.39
N LEU A 52 2.87 5.28 22.13
CA LEU A 52 2.98 3.91 21.65
C LEU A 52 4.43 3.56 21.34
N THR A 53 4.96 2.57 22.05
CA THR A 53 6.28 1.98 21.79
C THR A 53 6.17 0.87 20.75
N THR A 54 7.28 0.55 20.08
CA THR A 54 7.34 -0.57 19.13
C THR A 54 6.89 -1.90 19.75
N ALA A 55 7.23 -2.15 21.02
CA ALA A 55 6.81 -3.36 21.73
C ALA A 55 5.28 -3.40 21.96
N GLN A 56 4.64 -2.25 22.21
CA GLN A 56 3.18 -2.17 22.36
C GLN A 56 2.47 -2.38 21.02
N VAL A 57 3.03 -1.86 19.92
CA VAL A 57 2.50 -2.12 18.57
C VAL A 57 2.61 -3.60 18.23
N ALA A 58 3.76 -4.23 18.47
CA ALA A 58 3.94 -5.68 18.24
C ALA A 58 2.98 -6.53 19.10
N ALA A 59 2.77 -6.14 20.37
CA ALA A 59 1.81 -6.81 21.23
C ALA A 59 0.36 -6.64 20.75
N LEU A 60 0.03 -5.49 20.14
CA LEU A 60 -1.28 -5.26 19.55
C LEU A 60 -1.49 -6.13 18.31
N GLU A 61 -0.52 -6.23 17.42
CA GLU A 61 -0.56 -7.14 16.26
C GLU A 61 -0.77 -8.58 16.70
N ALA A 62 -0.01 -9.06 17.69
CA ALA A 62 -0.16 -10.42 18.22
C ALA A 62 -1.57 -10.66 18.81
N ARG A 63 -2.14 -9.68 19.53
CA ARG A 63 -3.52 -9.78 20.04
C ARG A 63 -4.54 -9.81 18.91
N LEU A 64 -4.38 -9.00 17.87
CA LEU A 64 -5.27 -9.00 16.71
C LEU A 64 -5.25 -10.36 16.00
N THR A 65 -4.07 -10.97 15.85
CA THR A 65 -3.96 -12.33 15.30
C THR A 65 -4.75 -13.36 16.10
N LEU A 66 -4.83 -13.22 17.43
CA LEU A 66 -5.62 -14.12 18.27
C LEU A 66 -7.14 -13.87 18.19
N LEU A 67 -7.55 -12.64 17.89
CA LEU A 67 -8.95 -12.24 17.82
C LEU A 67 -9.58 -12.47 16.45
N LEU A 68 -8.77 -12.50 15.39
CA LEU A 68 -9.25 -12.75 14.04
C LEU A 68 -9.50 -14.25 13.79
N PRO A 69 -10.52 -14.62 13.00
CA PRO A 69 -10.74 -16.01 12.63
C PRO A 69 -9.53 -16.58 11.89
N HIS A 70 -9.01 -17.74 12.33
CA HIS A 70 -7.93 -18.42 11.63
C HIS A 70 -8.43 -18.93 10.26
N PRO A 71 -7.67 -18.78 9.14
CA PRO A 71 -6.26 -18.42 9.02
C PRO A 71 -5.97 -16.93 8.74
N ALA A 72 -6.83 -16.01 9.17
CA ALA A 72 -6.63 -14.59 8.88
C ALA A 72 -5.52 -13.96 9.73
N VAL A 73 -4.60 -13.27 9.07
CA VAL A 73 -3.49 -12.51 9.65
C VAL A 73 -3.77 -11.01 9.47
N PRO A 74 -3.66 -10.18 10.53
CA PRO A 74 -3.84 -8.75 10.41
C PRO A 74 -2.68 -8.11 9.62
N ARG A 75 -3.02 -7.19 8.73
CA ARG A 75 -2.06 -6.33 8.01
C ARG A 75 -2.31 -4.89 8.38
N LEU A 76 -1.41 -4.34 9.19
CA LEU A 76 -1.43 -2.95 9.60
C LEU A 76 -1.16 -2.05 8.40
N VAL A 77 -2.09 -1.15 8.11
CA VAL A 77 -2.00 -0.14 7.04
C VAL A 77 -1.46 1.16 7.62
N GLU A 78 -2.07 1.64 8.69
CA GLU A 78 -1.73 2.93 9.27
C GLU A 78 -1.97 2.96 10.79
N LEU A 79 -1.13 3.71 11.49
CA LEU A 79 -1.35 4.11 12.87
C LEU A 79 -1.20 5.64 12.94
N LYS A 80 -2.31 6.36 13.10
CA LYS A 80 -2.33 7.83 13.08
C LYS A 80 -2.92 8.44 14.34
N PRO A 81 -2.41 9.58 14.82
CA PRO A 81 -3.07 10.34 15.86
C PRO A 81 -4.38 10.95 15.34
N ASP A 82 -5.43 10.87 16.15
CA ASP A 82 -6.55 11.78 16.07
C ASP A 82 -6.32 12.95 17.01
N TYR A 83 -5.79 14.04 16.45
CA TYR A 83 -5.44 15.24 17.20
C TYR A 83 -6.62 15.89 17.92
N ALA A 84 -7.87 15.67 17.46
CA ALA A 84 -9.04 16.26 18.10
C ALA A 84 -9.38 15.56 19.43
N SER A 85 -9.21 14.24 19.51
CA SER A 85 -9.55 13.47 20.71
C SER A 85 -8.33 13.03 21.54
N GLY A 86 -7.11 13.20 21.02
CA GLY A 86 -5.88 12.68 21.65
C GLY A 86 -5.78 11.15 21.61
N ARG A 87 -6.58 10.50 20.75
CA ARG A 87 -6.59 9.06 20.53
C ARG A 87 -5.71 8.68 19.36
N THR A 88 -5.49 7.39 19.20
CA THR A 88 -4.81 6.83 18.04
C THR A 88 -5.80 6.00 17.23
N VAL A 89 -5.82 6.18 15.91
CA VAL A 89 -6.56 5.35 14.98
C VAL A 89 -5.60 4.33 14.37
N LEU A 90 -5.90 3.06 14.58
CA LEU A 90 -5.27 1.94 13.90
C LEU A 90 -6.14 1.53 12.71
N VAL A 91 -5.56 1.45 11.52
CA VAL A 91 -6.23 0.97 10.29
C VAL A 91 -5.55 -0.31 9.85
N PHE A 92 -6.30 -1.39 9.69
CA PHE A 92 -5.76 -2.67 9.22
C PHE A 92 -6.77 -3.42 8.35
N TYR A 93 -6.32 -4.43 7.60
CA TYR A 93 -7.21 -5.43 6.99
C TYR A 93 -6.78 -6.84 7.38
N ALA A 94 -7.72 -7.78 7.33
CA ALA A 94 -7.42 -9.19 7.55
C ALA A 94 -7.07 -9.86 6.21
N GLN A 95 -5.98 -10.61 6.16
CA GLN A 95 -5.55 -11.36 4.98
C GLN A 95 -5.41 -12.84 5.34
N GLU A 96 -6.00 -13.73 4.55
CA GLU A 96 -5.73 -15.16 4.71
C GLU A 96 -4.23 -15.44 4.52
N GLU A 97 -3.68 -16.29 5.39
CA GLU A 97 -2.32 -16.77 5.26
C GLU A 97 -2.18 -17.52 3.93
N SER A 98 -1.52 -16.88 2.95
CA SER A 98 -1.30 -17.49 1.65
C SER A 98 -0.28 -18.61 1.80
N ASN A 99 -0.74 -19.86 1.72
CA ASN A 99 0.14 -21.00 1.57
C ASN A 99 0.69 -20.96 0.13
N ALA A 100 1.83 -20.31 -0.06
CA ALA A 100 2.44 -20.14 -1.38
C ALA A 100 3.09 -21.45 -1.83
N ASP A 101 2.31 -22.31 -2.48
CA ASP A 101 2.80 -23.32 -3.42
C ASP A 101 2.18 -23.07 -4.80
N GLY A 102 3.03 -22.98 -5.83
CA GLY A 102 2.60 -23.03 -7.23
C GLY A 102 2.39 -21.70 -7.98
N SER A 103 3.47 -20.98 -8.32
CA SER A 103 3.54 -20.29 -9.61
C SER A 103 4.94 -20.40 -10.21
N LYS A 104 5.23 -21.59 -10.75
CA LYS A 104 6.30 -21.79 -11.74
C LYS A 104 5.80 -21.29 -13.11
N GLY A 105 6.64 -20.52 -13.78
CA GLY A 105 6.74 -20.49 -15.25
C GLY A 105 5.77 -19.57 -15.99
N ASN A 106 6.27 -18.42 -16.45
CA ASN A 106 6.58 -18.31 -17.88
C ASN A 106 7.67 -17.25 -18.09
N ARG A 107 8.88 -17.74 -18.32
CA ARG A 107 9.87 -17.06 -19.14
C ARG A 107 9.44 -17.35 -20.57
N GLU A 108 9.10 -16.33 -21.33
CA GLU A 108 9.17 -16.41 -22.79
C GLU A 108 9.73 -15.09 -23.31
N ASP A 109 10.84 -15.23 -24.03
CA ASP A 109 11.73 -14.20 -24.51
C ASP A 109 11.13 -13.41 -25.69
N ALA A 110 11.42 -12.09 -25.76
CA ALA A 110 11.56 -11.40 -27.05
C ALA A 110 12.39 -10.10 -26.92
N GLN A 111 13.45 -10.03 -27.73
CA GLN A 111 14.54 -9.06 -27.85
C GLN A 111 14.19 -7.57 -28.13
N PRO A 112 15.15 -6.63 -27.97
CA PRO A 112 14.97 -5.20 -28.20
C PRO A 112 15.19 -4.79 -29.67
N LYS A 113 14.43 -3.81 -30.17
CA LYS A 113 14.67 -3.00 -31.39
C LYS A 113 13.90 -1.68 -31.23
N ARG A 114 14.38 -0.49 -31.60
CA ARG A 114 15.63 -0.01 -32.19
C ARG A 114 15.73 1.48 -31.85
#